data_AF-A0A9P1I163-F1
#
_entry.id   AF-A0A9P1I163-F1
#
_cell.length_a   1.000
_cell.length_b   1.000
_cell.length_c   1.000
_cell.angle_alpha   90.00
_cell.angle_beta   90.00
_cell.angle_gamma   90.00
#
_symmetry.space_group_name_H-M   'P 1'
#
loop_
_entity.id
_entity.type
_entity.pdbx_description
1 polymer ?
#
loop_
_entity_poly.entity_id
_entity_poly.type
_entity_poly.pdbx_seq_one_letter_code
_entity_poly.pdbx_strand_id
1 'polypeptide(L)'
;MEEVQPWKARLLLIAGGIFGIHRLYIRQFPEAFVFFSTAGVFLLGCLYDSFVFRFDVEAYNLQCLENEEKDYRKPRQKTLINYSLTRFLYSVLYGTWIGILAWLACSVTFGWSDINHVPFIFVLAVGVSAGVYIIGQCGGQSRELSYIWISAFSAIFILIRLAQCQVFKALFFTSIISTVIANRSVKIRKRALTWKHFLFWVSLFLMLVCVIVLGCSRKIMDKQITATRPGNFRETSSIGSLLRDRFFDPKKVHEFFKTSPIIEYNKSNNEKMRTKNEKVKKENGLWDRIWSGEMFDDFTGAAHLTKIDWIELFTVFIVDILRAETKVVENPKSPIEPLQWAAWRNYLIHKFSLKPLVNDEKIKSSCKSWSQQNPTIKKERESKDFAAKATRKACKVFNDL
;
A
#
# COMPACT_ATOMS: atom_id res chain seq x y z
N MET A 1 2.16 41.40 -8.60
CA MET A 1 2.05 40.34 -7.53
C MET A 1 3.08 40.64 -6.45
N GLU A 2 2.87 40.26 -5.19
CA GLU A 2 3.85 40.57 -4.12
C GLU A 2 5.09 39.67 -4.24
N GLU A 3 6.28 40.25 -4.11
CA GLU A 3 7.56 39.56 -4.21
C GLU A 3 7.77 38.59 -3.03
N VAL A 4 8.27 37.39 -3.33
CA VAL A 4 8.48 36.34 -2.33
C VAL A 4 9.86 36.53 -1.69
N GLN A 5 9.90 36.71 -0.36
CA GLN A 5 11.15 36.93 0.37
C GLN A 5 11.86 35.61 0.71
N PRO A 6 13.13 35.42 0.34
CA PRO A 6 13.84 34.15 0.56
C PRO A 6 13.94 33.73 2.04
N TRP A 7 14.17 34.68 2.95
CA TRP A 7 14.34 34.38 4.38
C TRP A 7 13.04 33.87 5.02
N LYS A 8 11.86 34.37 4.60
CA LYS A 8 10.55 33.89 5.06
C LYS A 8 10.31 32.45 4.62
N ALA A 9 10.62 32.14 3.36
CA ALA A 9 10.50 30.78 2.84
C ALA A 9 11.40 29.79 3.61
N ARG A 10 12.62 30.20 3.98
CA ARG A 10 13.53 29.38 4.80
C ARG A 10 13.00 29.16 6.23
N LEU A 11 12.41 30.17 6.85
CA LEU A 11 11.79 30.01 8.17
C LEU A 11 10.61 29.05 8.12
N LEU A 12 9.79 29.11 7.07
CA LEU A 12 8.69 28.17 6.83
C LEU A 12 9.16 26.75 6.54
N LEU A 13 10.32 26.58 5.88
CA LEU A 13 10.93 25.25 5.68
C LEU A 13 11.36 24.64 7.02
N ILE A 14 11.92 25.43 7.93
CA ILE A 14 12.36 24.93 9.24
C ILE A 14 11.16 24.57 10.12
N ALA A 15 10.16 25.47 10.20
CA ALA A 15 9.01 25.27 11.07
C ALA A 15 7.97 24.29 10.52
N GLY A 16 7.85 24.18 9.19
CA GLY A 16 6.77 23.48 8.50
C GLY A 16 7.21 22.67 7.30
N GLY A 17 8.50 22.36 7.17
CA GLY A 17 9.06 21.65 6.02
C GLY A 17 8.39 20.30 5.78
N ILE A 18 8.13 19.53 6.85
CA ILE A 18 7.47 18.22 6.77
C ILE A 18 6.08 18.32 6.11
N PHE A 19 5.38 19.43 6.34
CA PHE A 19 4.06 19.70 5.78
C PHE A 19 4.11 20.39 4.41
N GLY A 20 5.29 20.76 3.90
CA GLY A 20 5.46 21.43 2.62
C GLY A 20 5.01 22.90 2.61
N ILE A 21 4.96 23.57 3.77
CA ILE A 21 4.44 24.95 3.89
C ILE A 21 5.27 25.94 3.05
N HIS A 22 6.58 25.71 2.92
CA HIS A 22 7.46 26.53 2.09
C HIS A 22 7.05 26.53 0.60
N ARG A 23 6.54 25.41 0.07
CA ARG A 23 6.05 25.32 -1.32
C ARG A 23 4.71 26.03 -1.50
N LEU A 24 3.89 26.06 -0.45
CA LEU A 24 2.65 26.84 -0.45
C LEU A 24 2.92 28.34 -0.50
N TYR A 25 3.98 28.80 0.15
CA TYR A 25 4.40 30.21 0.10
C TYR A 25 4.79 30.66 -1.33
N ILE A 26 5.43 29.77 -2.10
CA ILE A 26 5.79 29.99 -3.52
C ILE A 26 4.57 29.71 -4.45
N ARG A 27 3.37 29.48 -3.89
CA ARG A 27 2.12 29.18 -4.63
C ARG A 27 2.20 27.95 -5.55
N GLN A 28 3.11 27.01 -5.25
CA GLN A 28 3.25 25.73 -5.92
C GLN A 28 2.31 24.69 -5.27
N PHE A 29 1.00 24.88 -5.43
CA PHE A 29 -0.02 24.09 -4.72
C PHE A 29 0.03 22.57 -5.02
N PRO A 30 0.14 22.12 -6.29
CA PRO A 30 0.29 20.69 -6.60
C PRO A 30 1.55 20.09 -5.99
N GLU A 31 2.68 20.77 -6.10
CA GLU A 31 3.98 20.32 -5.59
C GLU A 31 3.95 20.23 -4.07
N ALA A 32 3.34 21.21 -3.39
CA ALA A 32 3.14 21.17 -1.94
C ALA A 32 2.25 20.00 -1.51
N PHE A 33 1.19 19.69 -2.27
CA PHE A 33 0.33 18.54 -1.97
C PHE A 33 1.07 17.21 -2.16
N VAL A 34 1.84 17.07 -3.24
CA VAL A 34 2.68 15.88 -3.48
C VAL A 34 3.69 15.72 -2.35
N PHE A 35 4.30 16.82 -1.91
CA PHE A 35 5.21 16.83 -0.78
C PHE A 35 4.51 16.38 0.51
N PHE A 36 3.37 16.97 0.85
CA PHE A 36 2.57 16.60 2.02
C PHE A 36 2.14 15.13 2.01
N SER A 37 1.57 14.65 0.90
CA SER A 37 1.04 13.29 0.76
C SER A 37 2.12 12.19 0.73
N THR A 38 3.38 12.57 0.52
CA THR A 38 4.54 11.66 0.58
C THR A 38 5.40 11.90 1.82
N ALA A 39 5.03 12.84 2.69
CA ALA A 39 5.86 13.33 3.79
C ALA A 39 7.28 13.73 3.35
N GLY A 40 7.38 14.35 2.16
CA GLY A 40 8.64 14.73 1.53
C GLY A 40 9.52 13.54 1.15
N VAL A 41 8.91 12.38 0.87
CA VAL A 41 9.53 11.06 0.67
C VAL A 41 10.56 10.75 1.77
N PHE A 42 10.05 10.62 3.00
CA PHE A 42 10.84 10.35 4.22
C PHE A 42 11.88 11.43 4.55
N LEU A 43 11.47 12.70 4.53
CA LEU A 43 12.31 13.87 4.89
C LEU A 43 13.49 14.17 3.94
N LEU A 44 13.82 13.27 3.01
CA LEU A 44 14.84 13.53 1.98
C LEU A 44 14.49 14.77 1.13
N GLY A 45 13.20 14.99 0.87
CA GLY A 45 12.71 16.20 0.22
C GLY A 45 12.97 17.47 1.04
N CYS A 46 12.89 17.40 2.37
CA CYS A 46 13.25 18.55 3.22
C CYS A 46 14.74 18.88 3.11
N LEU A 47 15.59 17.85 3.03
CA LEU A 47 17.04 18.02 2.83
C LEU A 47 17.35 18.60 1.45
N TYR A 48 16.76 18.05 0.39
CA TYR A 48 16.93 18.57 -0.98
C TYR A 48 16.49 20.03 -1.08
N ASP A 49 15.30 20.36 -0.56
CA ASP A 49 14.76 21.72 -0.58
C ASP A 49 15.64 22.68 0.24
N SER A 50 16.34 22.22 1.29
CA SER A 50 17.26 23.06 2.08
C SER A 50 18.41 23.65 1.25
N PHE A 51 18.83 22.97 0.19
CA PHE A 51 19.89 23.43 -0.72
C PHE A 51 19.35 24.15 -1.95
N VAL A 52 18.23 23.67 -2.51
CA VAL A 52 17.74 24.14 -3.82
C VAL A 52 16.75 25.31 -3.72
N PHE A 53 16.20 25.62 -2.55
CA PHE A 53 15.13 26.62 -2.39
C PHE A 53 15.46 28.01 -2.98
N ARG A 54 16.72 28.45 -2.94
CA ARG A 54 17.12 29.78 -3.45
C ARG A 54 16.80 29.92 -4.95
N PHE A 55 17.14 28.88 -5.72
CA PHE A 55 16.87 28.83 -7.15
C PHE A 55 15.37 28.82 -7.46
N ASP A 56 14.58 28.12 -6.64
CA ASP A 56 13.13 28.05 -6.82
C ASP A 56 12.43 29.40 -6.55
N VAL A 57 12.87 30.15 -5.53
CA VAL A 57 12.32 31.48 -5.22
C VAL A 57 12.72 32.50 -6.29
N GLU A 58 13.98 32.47 -6.73
CA GLU A 58 14.47 33.33 -7.81
C GLU A 58 13.73 33.06 -9.12
N ALA A 59 13.57 31.79 -9.49
CA ALA A 59 12.81 31.40 -10.66
C ALA A 59 11.33 31.83 -10.58
N TYR A 60 10.72 31.79 -9.39
CA TYR A 60 9.35 32.27 -9.19
C TYR A 60 9.23 33.79 -9.37
N ASN A 61 10.12 34.56 -8.75
CA ASN A 61 10.11 36.02 -8.87
C ASN A 61 10.34 36.45 -10.33
N LEU A 62 11.25 35.77 -11.06
CA LEU A 62 11.47 36.00 -12.49
C LEU A 62 10.20 35.74 -13.32
N GLN A 63 9.48 34.65 -13.03
CA GLN A 63 8.21 34.35 -13.71
C GLN A 63 7.11 35.37 -13.41
N CYS A 64 7.07 35.92 -12.19
CA CYS A 64 6.14 37.00 -11.85
C CYS A 64 6.39 38.24 -12.71
N LEU A 65 7.67 38.63 -12.90
CA LEU A 65 8.05 39.74 -13.76
C LEU A 65 7.67 39.49 -15.24
N GLU A 66 7.99 38.30 -15.78
CA GLU A 66 7.62 37.97 -17.16
C GLU A 66 6.11 37.94 -17.42
N ASN A 67 5.32 37.50 -16.45
CA ASN A 67 3.87 37.45 -16.59
C ASN A 67 3.25 38.85 -16.56
N GLU A 68 3.82 39.77 -15.77
CA GLU A 68 3.44 41.18 -15.81
C GLU A 68 3.78 41.80 -17.17
N GLU A 69 4.91 41.45 -17.80
CA GLU A 69 5.24 41.92 -19.17
C GLU A 69 4.36 41.29 -20.26
N LYS A 70 4.00 40.02 -20.14
CA LYS A 70 3.18 39.28 -21.13
C LYS A 70 1.73 39.76 -21.17
N ASP A 71 1.19 40.32 -20.08
CA ASP A 71 -0.17 40.91 -20.08
C ASP A 71 -0.27 42.11 -21.05
N TYR A 72 0.86 42.73 -21.42
CA TYR A 72 0.94 43.81 -22.40
C TYR A 72 1.14 43.35 -23.86
N ARG A 73 1.51 42.09 -24.11
CA ARG A 73 1.77 41.56 -25.48
C ARG A 73 0.83 40.39 -25.80
N LYS A 74 0.00 40.54 -26.84
CA LYS A 74 -0.88 39.45 -27.36
C LYS A 74 -0.08 38.16 -27.58
N PRO A 75 -0.55 36.99 -27.10
CA PRO A 75 0.24 35.76 -27.16
C PRO A 75 0.27 35.22 -28.59
N ARG A 76 1.47 35.19 -29.19
CA ARG A 76 1.78 34.36 -30.36
C ARG A 76 2.67 33.19 -29.94
N GLN A 77 2.35 32.06 -30.56
CA GLN A 77 3.01 30.75 -30.55
C GLN A 77 2.64 29.80 -29.41
N LYS A 78 2.04 28.67 -29.84
CA LYS A 78 2.00 27.42 -29.08
C LYS A 78 3.44 26.91 -29.01
N THR A 79 4.15 27.23 -27.93
CA THR A 79 5.44 26.59 -27.66
C THR A 79 5.18 25.12 -27.38
N LEU A 80 5.77 24.25 -28.19
CA LEU A 80 5.82 22.83 -27.89
C LEU A 80 6.56 22.68 -26.56
N ILE A 81 5.90 22.07 -25.59
CA ILE A 81 6.48 21.84 -24.28
C ILE A 81 7.51 20.72 -24.39
N ASN A 82 8.73 20.98 -23.94
CA ASN A 82 9.80 19.99 -23.96
C ASN A 82 9.44 18.78 -23.08
N TYR A 83 9.65 17.58 -23.63
CA TYR A 83 9.51 16.34 -22.88
C TYR A 83 10.57 16.27 -21.77
N SER A 84 10.14 15.89 -20.57
CA SER A 84 11.00 15.72 -19.42
C SER A 84 10.84 14.31 -18.87
N LEU A 85 11.91 13.51 -18.96
CA LEU A 85 11.93 12.14 -18.44
C LEU A 85 11.71 12.11 -16.92
N THR A 86 12.25 13.07 -16.18
CA THR A 86 12.09 13.16 -14.73
C THR A 86 10.62 13.36 -14.35
N ARG A 87 9.90 14.26 -15.02
CA ARG A 87 8.46 14.46 -14.80
C ARG A 87 7.63 13.24 -15.20
N PHE A 88 8.01 12.57 -16.28
CA PHE A 88 7.39 11.31 -16.67
C PHE A 88 7.53 10.27 -15.54
N LEU A 89 8.74 10.07 -15.03
CA LEU A 89 9.00 9.13 -13.95
C LEU A 89 8.25 9.50 -12.67
N TYR A 90 8.25 10.77 -12.26
CA TYR A 90 7.50 11.23 -11.09
C TYR A 90 6.00 10.99 -11.23
N SER A 91 5.44 11.22 -12.42
CA SER A 91 4.02 10.95 -12.70
C SER A 91 3.69 9.46 -12.59
N VAL A 92 4.58 8.59 -13.09
CA VAL A 92 4.41 7.13 -12.98
C VAL A 92 4.51 6.66 -11.53
N LEU A 93 5.54 7.08 -10.79
CA LEU A 93 5.76 6.67 -9.41
C LEU A 93 4.63 7.17 -8.50
N TYR A 94 4.24 8.44 -8.63
CA TYR A 94 3.18 9.01 -7.80
C TYR A 94 1.79 8.49 -8.16
N GLY A 95 1.50 8.28 -9.45
CA GLY A 95 0.29 7.60 -9.91
C GLY A 95 0.17 6.18 -9.33
N THR A 96 1.28 5.43 -9.35
CA THR A 96 1.35 4.11 -8.73
C THR A 96 1.16 4.18 -7.21
N TRP A 97 1.77 5.15 -6.53
CA TRP A 97 1.63 5.37 -5.08
C TRP A 97 0.18 5.60 -4.66
N ILE A 98 -0.53 6.54 -5.30
CA ILE A 98 -1.94 6.79 -4.98
C ILE A 98 -2.81 5.58 -5.35
N GLY A 99 -2.48 4.87 -6.44
CA GLY A 99 -3.13 3.60 -6.79
C GLY A 99 -2.97 2.53 -5.70
N ILE A 100 -1.79 2.40 -5.10
CA ILE A 100 -1.53 1.48 -3.97
C ILE A 100 -2.32 1.90 -2.72
N LEU A 101 -2.41 3.20 -2.42
CA LEU A 101 -3.22 3.69 -1.31
C LEU A 101 -4.71 3.40 -1.52
N ALA A 102 -5.22 3.59 -2.75
CA ALA A 102 -6.59 3.23 -3.10
C ALA A 102 -6.84 1.72 -2.96
N TRP A 103 -5.89 0.89 -3.41
CA TRP A 103 -5.91 -0.56 -3.22
C TRP A 103 -5.95 -0.96 -1.74
N LEU A 104 -5.10 -0.34 -0.93
CA LEU A 104 -5.05 -0.56 0.51
C LEU A 104 -6.39 -0.17 1.17
N ALA A 105 -6.94 1.00 0.82
CA ALA A 105 -8.23 1.44 1.34
C ALA A 105 -9.36 0.46 0.99
N CYS A 106 -9.42 -0.03 -0.25
CA CYS A 106 -10.42 -1.01 -0.66
C CYS A 106 -10.26 -2.36 0.03
N SER A 107 -9.04 -2.89 0.07
CA SER A 107 -8.76 -4.20 0.65
C SER A 107 -9.08 -4.23 2.14
N VAL A 108 -8.66 -3.19 2.88
CA VAL A 108 -8.87 -3.15 4.33
C VAL A 108 -10.33 -2.79 4.69
N THR A 109 -10.99 -1.90 3.95
CA THR A 109 -12.37 -1.49 4.29
C THR A 109 -13.39 -2.55 3.92
N PHE A 110 -13.31 -3.05 2.68
CA PHE A 110 -14.34 -3.94 2.13
C PHE A 110 -13.94 -5.41 2.13
N GLY A 111 -12.68 -5.74 2.46
CA GLY A 111 -12.16 -7.09 2.26
C GLY A 111 -12.17 -7.47 0.79
N TRP A 112 -12.06 -6.49 -0.12
CA TRP A 112 -11.92 -6.71 -1.55
C TRP A 112 -10.45 -7.03 -1.83
N SER A 113 -10.04 -8.23 -1.44
CA SER A 113 -8.82 -8.87 -1.95
C SER A 113 -9.06 -9.46 -3.33
N ASP A 114 -10.32 -9.77 -3.64
CA ASP A 114 -10.71 -10.40 -4.88
C ASP A 114 -10.74 -9.35 -6.00
N ILE A 115 -9.82 -9.56 -6.94
CA ILE A 115 -9.55 -8.72 -8.09
C ILE A 115 -10.76 -8.64 -9.06
N ASN A 116 -11.77 -9.49 -8.82
CA ASN A 116 -12.89 -9.75 -9.71
C ASN A 116 -14.08 -8.81 -9.52
N HIS A 117 -13.96 -7.73 -8.74
CA HIS A 117 -15.04 -6.75 -8.59
C HIS A 117 -14.80 -5.53 -9.48
N VAL A 118 -15.76 -5.21 -10.35
CA VAL A 118 -15.68 -4.00 -11.21
C VAL A 118 -15.58 -2.69 -10.38
N PRO A 119 -16.31 -2.53 -9.25
CA PRO A 119 -16.15 -1.34 -8.40
C PRO A 119 -14.73 -1.17 -7.88
N PHE A 120 -14.03 -2.27 -7.59
CA PHE A 120 -12.64 -2.23 -7.17
C PHE A 120 -11.74 -1.68 -8.29
N ILE A 121 -11.88 -2.19 -9.51
CA ILE A 121 -11.16 -1.71 -10.70
C ILE A 121 -11.41 -0.22 -10.92
N PHE A 122 -12.67 0.24 -10.76
CA PHE A 122 -13.03 1.65 -10.89
C PHE A 122 -12.31 2.52 -9.85
N VAL A 123 -12.33 2.14 -8.57
CA VAL A 123 -11.65 2.90 -7.50
C VAL A 123 -10.14 2.96 -7.73
N LEU A 124 -9.53 1.84 -8.13
CA LEU A 124 -8.11 1.82 -8.49
C LEU A 124 -7.78 2.75 -9.66
N ALA A 125 -8.62 2.74 -10.72
CA ALA A 125 -8.47 3.63 -11.86
C ALA A 125 -8.56 5.10 -11.44
N VAL A 126 -9.52 5.45 -10.57
CA VAL A 126 -9.65 6.81 -10.01
C VAL A 126 -8.40 7.20 -9.23
N GLY A 127 -7.86 6.31 -8.40
CA GLY A 127 -6.62 6.54 -7.65
C GLY A 127 -5.42 6.85 -8.56
N VAL A 128 -5.15 5.99 -9.54
CA VAL A 128 -4.05 6.19 -10.50
C VAL A 128 -4.26 7.48 -11.31
N SER A 129 -5.50 7.73 -11.78
CA SER A 129 -5.83 8.93 -12.54
C SER A 129 -5.60 10.20 -11.74
N ALA A 130 -6.01 10.21 -10.46
CA ALA A 130 -5.81 11.35 -9.57
C ALA A 130 -4.31 11.62 -9.37
N GLY A 131 -3.50 10.59 -9.12
CA GLY A 131 -2.04 10.76 -8.96
C GLY A 131 -1.37 11.31 -10.22
N VAL A 132 -1.65 10.71 -11.39
CA VAL A 132 -1.10 11.17 -12.68
C VAL A 132 -1.58 12.59 -13.02
N TYR A 133 -2.84 12.92 -12.72
CA TYR A 133 -3.39 14.25 -12.93
C TYR A 133 -2.68 15.29 -12.05
N ILE A 134 -2.50 15.04 -10.76
CA ILE A 134 -1.87 15.97 -9.82
C ILE A 134 -0.44 16.32 -10.24
N ILE A 135 0.38 15.33 -10.58
CA ILE A 135 1.74 15.59 -11.12
C ILE A 135 1.67 16.29 -12.47
N GLY A 136 0.69 15.94 -13.30
CA GLY A 136 0.47 16.61 -14.57
C GLY A 136 0.09 18.09 -14.47
N GLN A 137 -0.37 18.51 -13.29
CA GLN A 137 -0.64 19.91 -12.94
C GLN A 137 0.59 20.62 -12.33
N CYS A 138 1.73 19.97 -12.16
CA CYS A 138 2.95 20.64 -11.69
C CYS A 138 3.59 21.51 -12.79
N GLY A 139 4.35 22.53 -12.39
CA GLY A 139 5.15 23.34 -13.31
C GLY A 139 4.36 24.16 -14.34
N GLY A 140 3.17 24.65 -13.95
CA GLY A 140 2.35 25.55 -14.79
C GLY A 140 1.67 24.88 -16.00
N GLN A 141 1.71 23.55 -16.09
CA GLN A 141 1.06 22.80 -17.15
C GLN A 141 -0.34 22.37 -16.74
N SER A 142 -1.20 22.11 -17.73
CA SER A 142 -2.50 21.51 -17.51
C SER A 142 -2.70 20.30 -18.39
N ARG A 143 -3.24 19.24 -17.80
CA ARG A 143 -3.61 18.01 -18.49
C ARG A 143 -5.09 17.76 -18.30
N GLU A 144 -5.70 17.11 -19.28
CA GLU A 144 -7.13 16.83 -19.23
C GLU A 144 -7.39 15.53 -18.49
N LEU A 145 -8.20 15.61 -17.42
CA LEU A 145 -8.51 14.48 -16.54
C LEU A 145 -9.26 13.36 -17.26
N SER A 146 -10.12 13.70 -18.23
CA SER A 146 -10.93 12.72 -18.97
C SER A 146 -10.07 11.71 -19.73
N TYR A 147 -9.06 12.16 -20.48
CA TYR A 147 -8.15 11.26 -21.20
C TYR A 147 -7.33 10.38 -20.26
N ILE A 148 -6.89 10.93 -19.13
CA ILE A 148 -6.15 10.18 -18.11
C ILE A 148 -7.06 9.10 -17.50
N TRP A 149 -8.30 9.44 -17.19
CA TRP A 149 -9.25 8.50 -16.60
C TRP A 149 -9.65 7.38 -17.57
N ILE A 150 -10.00 7.70 -18.82
CA ILE A 150 -10.36 6.70 -19.84
C ILE A 150 -9.19 5.73 -20.06
N SER A 151 -7.96 6.24 -20.12
CA SER A 151 -6.77 5.41 -20.28
C SER A 151 -6.46 4.58 -19.05
N ALA A 152 -6.59 5.14 -17.85
CA ALA A 152 -6.37 4.41 -16.60
C ALA A 152 -7.38 3.26 -16.46
N PHE A 153 -8.67 3.57 -16.66
CA PHE A 153 -9.75 2.60 -16.53
C PHE A 153 -9.64 1.49 -17.58
N SER A 154 -9.40 1.83 -18.85
CA SER A 154 -9.24 0.81 -19.89
C SER A 154 -8.00 -0.06 -19.67
N ALA A 155 -6.85 0.54 -19.35
CA ALA A 155 -5.62 -0.22 -19.11
C ALA A 155 -5.74 -1.14 -17.89
N ILE A 156 -6.25 -0.64 -16.76
CA ILE A 156 -6.37 -1.46 -15.55
C ILE A 156 -7.41 -2.56 -15.74
N PHE A 157 -8.52 -2.29 -16.43
CA PHE A 157 -9.51 -3.30 -16.77
C PHE A 157 -8.90 -4.42 -17.62
N ILE A 158 -8.16 -4.08 -18.68
CA ILE A 158 -7.48 -5.07 -19.53
C ILE A 158 -6.44 -5.87 -18.75
N LEU A 159 -5.56 -5.19 -18.00
CA LEU A 159 -4.46 -5.84 -17.28
C LEU A 159 -4.96 -6.79 -16.19
N ILE A 160 -6.01 -6.37 -15.47
CA ILE A 160 -6.59 -7.17 -14.40
C ILE A 160 -7.46 -8.29 -14.95
N ARG A 161 -8.41 -7.98 -15.85
CA ARG A 161 -9.42 -8.95 -16.29
C ARG A 161 -8.96 -9.86 -17.41
N LEU A 162 -8.26 -9.32 -18.40
CA LEU A 162 -7.87 -10.08 -19.58
C LEU A 162 -6.49 -10.71 -19.41
N ALA A 163 -5.53 -9.95 -18.87
CA ALA A 163 -4.16 -10.41 -18.73
C ALA A 163 -3.83 -11.06 -17.37
N GLN A 164 -4.79 -11.08 -16.42
CA GLN A 164 -4.63 -11.67 -15.08
C GLN A 164 -3.35 -11.22 -14.36
N CYS A 165 -2.94 -9.97 -14.58
CA CYS A 165 -1.76 -9.42 -13.95
C CYS A 165 -1.99 -9.20 -12.46
N GLN A 166 -0.96 -9.43 -11.65
CA GLN A 166 -0.96 -9.04 -10.24
C GLN A 166 -1.27 -7.54 -10.10
N VAL A 167 -2.06 -7.17 -9.09
CA VAL A 167 -2.55 -5.79 -8.92
C VAL A 167 -1.43 -4.76 -8.94
N PHE A 168 -0.30 -5.02 -8.26
CA PHE A 168 0.83 -4.08 -8.26
C PHE A 168 1.44 -3.86 -9.65
N LYS A 169 1.57 -4.93 -10.46
CA LYS A 169 2.04 -4.83 -11.85
C LYS A 169 1.02 -4.08 -12.69
N ALA A 170 -0.27 -4.39 -12.52
CA ALA A 170 -1.34 -3.71 -13.22
C ALA A 170 -1.34 -2.20 -12.93
N LEU A 171 -1.28 -1.80 -11.66
CA LEU A 171 -1.21 -0.39 -11.24
C LEU A 171 0.00 0.33 -11.85
N PHE A 172 1.17 -0.32 -11.85
CA PHE A 172 2.39 0.26 -12.43
C PHE A 172 2.26 0.48 -13.95
N PHE A 173 1.82 -0.54 -14.70
CA PHE A 173 1.63 -0.42 -16.15
C PHE A 173 0.50 0.54 -16.52
N THR A 174 -0.61 0.53 -15.79
CA THR A 174 -1.68 1.52 -15.93
C THR A 174 -1.12 2.93 -15.73
N SER A 175 -0.31 3.16 -14.71
CA SER A 175 0.29 4.47 -14.46
C SER A 175 1.23 4.92 -15.59
N ILE A 176 1.95 3.98 -16.24
CA ILE A 176 2.75 4.26 -17.45
C ILE A 176 1.85 4.69 -18.59
N ILE A 177 0.84 3.89 -18.94
CA ILE A 177 -0.07 4.15 -20.07
C ILE A 177 -0.81 5.48 -19.87
N SER A 178 -1.35 5.70 -18.68
CA SER A 178 -2.02 6.95 -18.32
C SER A 178 -1.09 8.13 -18.39
N THR A 179 0.18 8.00 -17.97
CA THR A 179 1.16 9.11 -18.07
C THR A 179 1.53 9.41 -19.52
N VAL A 180 1.68 8.40 -20.38
CA VAL A 180 1.93 8.59 -21.82
C VAL A 180 0.78 9.38 -22.45
N ILE A 181 -0.46 9.00 -22.17
CA ILE A 181 -1.66 9.67 -22.69
C ILE A 181 -1.81 11.08 -22.09
N ALA A 182 -1.52 11.24 -20.81
CA ALA A 182 -1.50 12.54 -20.12
C ALA A 182 -0.51 13.51 -20.79
N ASN A 183 0.69 13.03 -21.15
CA ASN A 183 1.70 13.84 -21.81
C ASN A 183 1.27 14.30 -23.21
N ARG A 184 0.42 13.52 -23.89
CA ARG A 184 -0.15 13.94 -25.19
C ARG A 184 -1.25 14.99 -25.06
N SER A 185 -1.91 15.09 -23.90
CA SER A 185 -3.00 16.06 -23.65
C SER A 185 -2.53 17.36 -23.00
N VAL A 186 -1.21 17.64 -23.00
CA VAL A 186 -0.65 18.81 -22.32
C VAL A 186 -1.07 20.11 -22.99
N LYS A 187 -1.55 21.05 -22.17
CA LYS A 187 -1.89 22.42 -22.54
C LYS A 187 -1.25 23.41 -21.57
N ILE A 188 -0.83 24.57 -22.06
CA ILE A 188 -0.41 25.67 -21.18
C ILE A 188 -1.60 26.11 -20.33
N ARG A 189 -1.39 26.18 -19.01
CA ARG A 189 -2.45 26.51 -18.07
C ARG A 189 -2.84 27.98 -18.20
N LYS A 190 -4.14 28.25 -18.39
CA LYS A 190 -4.69 29.61 -18.45
C LYS A 190 -5.09 30.21 -17.09
N ARG A 191 -5.39 29.37 -16.09
CA ARG A 191 -5.82 29.81 -14.76
C ARG A 191 -4.93 29.20 -13.68
N ALA A 192 -4.38 30.03 -12.82
CA ALA A 192 -3.62 29.57 -11.66
C ALA A 192 -4.50 28.71 -10.73
N LEU A 193 -3.92 27.64 -10.19
CA LEU A 193 -4.56 26.89 -9.13
C LEU A 193 -4.66 27.76 -7.89
N THR A 194 -5.76 27.62 -7.16
CA THR A 194 -6.02 28.39 -5.94
C THR A 194 -5.84 27.51 -4.71
N TRP A 195 -5.65 28.14 -3.55
CA TRP A 195 -5.62 27.46 -2.24
C TRP A 195 -6.81 26.53 -2.00
N LYS A 196 -7.98 26.84 -2.57
CA LYS A 196 -9.18 25.99 -2.49
C LYS A 196 -8.94 24.59 -3.08
N HIS A 197 -8.16 24.49 -4.16
CA HIS A 197 -7.83 23.20 -4.78
C HIS A 197 -6.89 22.39 -3.89
N PHE A 198 -5.90 23.05 -3.30
CA PHE A 198 -5.00 22.43 -2.33
C PHE A 198 -5.77 21.84 -1.15
N LEU A 199 -6.63 22.63 -0.51
CA LEU A 199 -7.48 22.17 0.60
C LEU A 199 -8.38 21.00 0.21
N PHE A 200 -8.95 21.04 -0.99
CA PHE A 200 -9.77 19.94 -1.51
C PHE A 200 -8.96 18.64 -1.63
N TRP A 201 -7.77 18.69 -2.24
CA TRP A 201 -6.92 17.51 -2.37
C TRP A 201 -6.42 16.97 -1.03
N VAL A 202 -6.01 17.86 -0.12
CA VAL A 202 -5.59 17.48 1.23
C VAL A 202 -6.73 16.82 1.99
N SER A 203 -7.94 17.38 1.94
CA SER A 203 -9.11 16.81 2.60
C SER A 203 -9.43 15.40 2.07
N LEU A 204 -9.43 15.23 0.74
CA LEU A 204 -9.65 13.92 0.11
C LEU A 204 -8.58 12.90 0.51
N PHE A 205 -7.31 13.33 0.54
CA PHE A 205 -6.20 12.47 0.94
C PHE A 205 -6.28 12.08 2.43
N LEU A 206 -6.60 13.02 3.32
CA LEU A 206 -6.78 12.74 4.73
C LEU A 206 -7.95 11.80 4.97
N MET A 207 -9.06 11.97 4.24
CA MET A 207 -10.17 11.02 4.27
C MET A 207 -9.72 9.61 3.85
N LEU A 208 -8.93 9.49 2.78
CA LEU A 208 -8.36 8.21 2.34
C LEU A 208 -7.48 7.56 3.42
N VAL A 209 -6.60 8.34 4.07
CA VAL A 209 -5.77 7.86 5.17
C VAL A 209 -6.62 7.43 6.37
N CYS A 210 -7.64 8.21 6.75
CA CYS A 210 -8.57 7.85 7.82
C CYS A 210 -9.30 6.53 7.52
N VAL A 211 -9.77 6.33 6.29
CA VAL A 211 -10.41 5.08 5.86
C VAL A 211 -9.45 3.90 6.00
N ILE A 212 -8.19 4.06 5.59
CA ILE A 212 -7.14 3.04 5.76
C ILE A 212 -6.93 2.71 7.24
N VAL A 213 -6.73 3.73 8.08
CA VAL A 213 -6.46 3.56 9.52
C VAL A 213 -7.63 2.89 10.22
N LEU A 214 -8.86 3.35 9.97
CA LEU A 214 -10.07 2.75 10.53
C LEU A 214 -10.26 1.31 10.06
N GLY A 215 -10.03 1.05 8.77
CA GLY A 215 -10.03 -0.30 8.24
C GLY A 215 -9.02 -1.19 8.98
N CYS A 216 -7.78 -0.73 9.15
CA CYS A 216 -6.70 -1.50 9.75
C CYS A 216 -7.03 -1.82 11.21
N SER A 217 -7.57 -0.83 11.92
CA SER A 217 -8.08 -1.03 13.27
C SER A 217 -9.13 -2.15 13.31
N ARG A 218 -10.15 -2.08 12.45
CA ARG A 218 -11.28 -3.04 12.49
C ARG A 218 -10.94 -4.43 11.99
N LYS A 219 -10.02 -4.57 11.03
CA LYS A 219 -9.68 -5.86 10.42
C LYS A 219 -8.50 -6.56 11.07
N ILE A 220 -7.51 -5.80 11.54
CA ILE A 220 -6.29 -6.34 12.13
C ILE A 220 -6.35 -6.23 13.65
N MET A 221 -6.59 -5.02 14.19
CA MET A 221 -6.50 -4.78 15.65
C MET A 221 -7.66 -5.44 16.42
N ASP A 222 -8.88 -5.40 15.88
CA ASP A 222 -10.05 -6.01 16.54
C ASP A 222 -10.09 -7.54 16.40
N LYS A 223 -9.17 -8.15 15.64
CA LYS A 223 -9.14 -9.60 15.47
C LYS A 223 -8.74 -10.25 16.81
N GLN A 224 -9.59 -11.17 17.26
CA GLN A 224 -9.42 -11.87 18.52
C GLN A 224 -8.57 -13.13 18.33
N ILE A 225 -7.64 -13.33 19.25
CA ILE A 225 -6.82 -14.53 19.34
C ILE A 225 -7.06 -15.22 20.68
N THR A 226 -7.12 -16.54 20.65
CA THR A 226 -7.30 -17.37 21.83
C THR A 226 -6.02 -18.13 22.08
N ALA A 227 -5.42 -17.96 23.26
CA ALA A 227 -4.31 -18.77 23.72
C ALA A 227 -4.85 -19.92 24.57
N THR A 228 -4.60 -21.16 24.15
CA THR A 228 -4.99 -22.37 24.88
C THR A 228 -3.76 -23.02 25.50
N ARG A 229 -3.74 -23.15 26.83
CA ARG A 229 -2.67 -23.81 27.59
C ARG A 229 -3.03 -25.26 27.94
N PRO A 230 -2.05 -26.17 28.06
CA PRO A 230 -2.29 -27.50 28.62
C PRO A 230 -2.83 -27.36 30.06
N GLY A 231 -4.04 -27.87 30.32
CA GLY A 231 -4.76 -27.67 31.60
C GLY A 231 -6.05 -26.85 31.51
N ASN A 232 -6.63 -26.67 30.31
CA ASN A 232 -7.94 -26.04 30.02
C ASN A 232 -8.05 -24.52 30.26
N PHE A 233 -6.98 -23.81 30.56
CA PHE A 233 -7.02 -22.34 30.59
C PHE A 233 -7.03 -21.78 29.16
N ARG A 234 -8.12 -21.08 28.83
CA ARG A 234 -8.30 -20.34 27.58
C ARG A 234 -8.35 -18.86 27.89
N GLU A 235 -7.44 -18.10 27.31
CA GLU A 235 -7.37 -16.66 27.44
C GLU A 235 -7.60 -16.03 26.07
N THR A 236 -8.56 -15.10 25.97
CA THR A 236 -8.90 -14.43 24.71
C THR A 236 -8.53 -12.96 24.79
N SER A 237 -7.82 -12.47 23.79
CA SER A 237 -7.45 -11.06 23.71
C SER A 237 -7.50 -10.57 22.25
N SER A 238 -7.63 -9.26 22.06
CA SER A 238 -7.56 -8.67 20.72
C SER A 238 -6.11 -8.31 20.38
N ILE A 239 -5.76 -8.33 19.10
CA ILE A 239 -4.40 -7.96 18.68
C ILE A 239 -4.09 -6.50 19.02
N GLY A 240 -5.09 -5.61 18.93
CA GLY A 240 -4.96 -4.22 19.32
C GLY A 240 -4.67 -4.01 20.81
N SER A 241 -5.33 -4.78 21.68
CA SER A 241 -5.05 -4.73 23.12
C SER A 241 -3.68 -5.30 23.43
N LEU A 242 -3.28 -6.42 22.82
CA LEU A 242 -1.93 -6.97 22.98
C LEU A 242 -0.83 -6.02 22.47
N LEU A 243 -1.04 -5.33 21.34
CA LEU A 243 -0.10 -4.32 20.85
C LEU A 243 -0.03 -3.11 21.77
N ARG A 244 -1.16 -2.65 22.31
CA ARG A 244 -1.18 -1.58 23.31
C ARG A 244 -0.41 -2.03 24.56
N ASP A 245 -0.72 -3.20 25.09
CA ASP A 245 -0.10 -3.76 26.29
C ASP A 245 1.41 -3.97 26.08
N ARG A 246 1.85 -4.30 24.86
CA ARG A 246 3.29 -4.35 24.54
C ARG A 246 4.02 -3.04 24.88
N PHE A 247 3.40 -1.88 24.64
CA PHE A 247 4.01 -0.57 24.91
C PHE A 247 3.79 -0.10 26.35
N PHE A 248 2.64 -0.38 26.95
CA PHE A 248 2.26 0.18 28.25
C PHE A 248 2.44 -0.79 29.43
N ASP A 249 2.27 -2.10 29.23
CA ASP A 249 2.33 -3.13 30.27
C ASP A 249 2.82 -4.48 29.69
N PRO A 250 4.11 -4.60 29.36
CA PRO A 250 4.65 -5.75 28.63
C PRO A 250 4.48 -7.07 29.39
N LYS A 251 4.33 -7.03 30.73
CA LYS A 251 4.13 -8.20 31.57
C LYS A 251 2.86 -8.98 31.18
N LYS A 252 1.77 -8.28 30.81
CA LYS A 252 0.52 -8.93 30.38
C LYS A 252 0.68 -9.70 29.08
N VAL A 253 1.38 -9.13 28.11
CA VAL A 253 1.67 -9.82 26.84
C VAL A 253 2.54 -11.06 27.09
N HIS A 254 3.51 -10.94 28.00
CA HIS A 254 4.37 -12.05 28.39
C HIS A 254 3.59 -13.17 29.07
N GLU A 255 2.68 -12.82 29.98
CA GLU A 255 1.81 -13.79 30.63
C GLU A 255 0.90 -14.48 29.60
N PHE A 256 0.32 -13.72 28.68
CA PHE A 256 -0.55 -14.25 27.61
C PHE A 256 0.15 -15.36 26.80
N PHE A 257 1.37 -15.11 26.32
CA PHE A 257 2.16 -16.06 25.52
C PHE A 257 3.05 -17.02 26.33
N LYS A 258 2.98 -16.97 27.66
CA LYS A 258 3.81 -17.80 28.54
C LYS A 258 3.62 -19.28 28.24
N THR A 259 4.69 -20.08 28.33
CA THR A 259 4.68 -21.54 28.12
C THR A 259 4.28 -22.00 26.72
N SER A 260 4.42 -21.14 25.70
CA SER A 260 4.13 -21.47 24.30
C SER A 260 2.72 -22.05 24.06
N PRO A 261 1.64 -21.28 24.33
CA PRO A 261 0.28 -21.75 24.15
C PRO A 261 -0.02 -22.08 22.69
N ILE A 262 -1.03 -22.92 22.48
CA ILE A 262 -1.61 -23.16 21.16
C ILE A 262 -2.49 -21.94 20.82
N ILE A 263 -2.17 -21.26 19.73
CA ILE A 263 -2.88 -20.05 19.30
C ILE A 263 -3.97 -20.45 18.31
N GLU A 264 -5.21 -20.13 18.66
CA GLU A 264 -6.36 -20.24 17.77
C GLU A 264 -6.85 -18.85 17.36
N TYR A 265 -6.93 -18.64 16.04
CA TYR A 265 -7.45 -17.40 15.48
C TYR A 265 -8.96 -17.51 15.31
N ASN A 266 -9.72 -16.71 16.05
CA ASN A 266 -11.17 -16.68 15.89
C ASN A 266 -11.51 -16.03 14.54
N LYS A 267 -12.24 -16.75 13.69
CA LYS A 267 -12.81 -16.16 12.48
C LYS A 267 -13.80 -15.08 12.87
N SER A 268 -13.64 -13.88 12.29
CA SER A 268 -14.57 -12.77 12.47
C SER A 268 -16.00 -13.23 12.14
N ASN A 269 -16.98 -12.85 12.96
CA ASN A 269 -18.39 -13.20 12.75
C ASN A 269 -18.93 -12.78 11.36
N ASN A 270 -18.32 -11.77 10.72
CA ASN A 270 -18.66 -11.36 9.35
C ASN A 270 -18.35 -12.43 8.29
N GLU A 271 -17.36 -13.30 8.49
CA GLU A 271 -17.07 -14.40 7.54
C GLU A 271 -18.05 -15.56 7.67
N LYS A 272 -18.53 -15.83 8.89
CA LYS A 272 -19.62 -16.82 9.11
C LYS A 272 -20.91 -16.38 8.43
N MET A 273 -21.14 -15.06 8.34
CA MET A 273 -22.28 -14.49 7.62
C MET A 273 -22.08 -14.52 6.10
N ARG A 274 -20.86 -14.28 5.60
CA ARG A 274 -20.50 -14.41 4.17
C ARG A 274 -20.68 -15.84 3.65
N THR A 275 -20.22 -16.84 4.39
CA THR A 275 -20.39 -18.27 4.01
C THR A 275 -21.85 -18.74 4.10
N LYS A 276 -22.67 -18.13 4.96
CA LYS A 276 -24.14 -18.32 4.94
C LYS A 276 -24.79 -17.65 3.72
N ASN A 277 -24.37 -16.44 3.36
CA ASN A 277 -24.91 -15.72 2.20
C ASN A 277 -24.47 -16.31 0.85
N GLU A 278 -23.26 -16.90 0.75
CA GLU A 278 -22.82 -17.65 -0.44
C GLU A 278 -23.69 -18.88 -0.72
N LYS A 279 -24.25 -19.52 0.32
CA LYS A 279 -25.21 -20.63 0.13
C LYS A 279 -26.62 -20.17 -0.24
N VAL A 280 -26.96 -18.90 -0.04
CA VAL A 280 -28.30 -18.33 -0.27
C VAL A 280 -28.37 -17.53 -1.59
N LYS A 281 -27.24 -17.08 -2.15
CA LYS A 281 -27.15 -16.32 -3.42
C LYS A 281 -27.28 -17.20 -4.68
N LYS A 282 -28.35 -17.98 -4.81
CA LYS A 282 -28.66 -18.70 -6.06
C LYS A 282 -29.73 -18.04 -6.93
N GLU A 283 -30.25 -16.87 -6.54
CA GLU A 283 -31.29 -16.13 -7.27
C GLU A 283 -30.97 -14.63 -7.39
N ASN A 284 -29.80 -14.27 -7.93
CA ASN A 284 -29.48 -12.86 -8.21
C ASN A 284 -29.50 -12.58 -9.72
N GLY A 285 -30.08 -11.44 -10.08
CA GLY A 285 -30.30 -11.02 -11.46
C GLY A 285 -29.01 -10.86 -12.27
N LEU A 286 -29.17 -10.82 -13.60
CA LEU A 286 -28.06 -10.78 -14.57
C LEU A 286 -27.08 -9.62 -14.32
N TRP A 287 -27.58 -8.47 -13.82
CA TRP A 287 -26.74 -7.34 -13.42
C TRP A 287 -25.84 -7.65 -12.22
N ASP A 288 -26.36 -8.30 -11.19
CA ASP A 288 -25.53 -8.71 -10.04
C ASP A 288 -24.44 -9.69 -10.46
N ARG A 289 -24.70 -10.58 -11.42
CA ARG A 289 -23.71 -11.51 -12.00
C ARG A 289 -22.63 -10.81 -12.83
N ILE A 290 -22.99 -9.73 -13.52
CA ILE A 290 -22.03 -8.90 -14.28
C ILE A 290 -21.16 -8.09 -13.32
N TRP A 291 -21.75 -7.48 -12.28
CA TRP A 291 -21.04 -6.66 -11.31
C TRP A 291 -20.22 -7.48 -10.29
N SER A 292 -20.65 -8.71 -9.98
CA SER A 292 -19.93 -9.65 -9.10
C SER A 292 -18.68 -10.22 -9.77
N GLY A 293 -18.66 -10.30 -11.10
CA GLY A 293 -17.57 -10.90 -11.88
C GLY A 293 -17.73 -12.40 -12.15
N GLU A 294 -18.76 -13.05 -11.58
CA GLU A 294 -18.99 -14.50 -11.66
C GLU A 294 -19.15 -14.98 -13.12
N MET A 295 -19.82 -14.20 -13.98
CA MET A 295 -20.01 -14.56 -15.39
C MET A 295 -18.68 -14.71 -16.17
N PHE A 296 -17.66 -13.91 -15.81
CA PHE A 296 -16.36 -13.94 -16.47
C PHE A 296 -15.40 -14.94 -15.80
N ASP A 297 -15.59 -15.22 -14.51
CA ASP A 297 -14.87 -16.28 -13.81
C ASP A 297 -15.24 -17.67 -14.39
N ASP A 298 -16.52 -17.87 -14.72
CA ASP A 298 -17.02 -19.05 -15.47
C ASP A 298 -16.40 -19.17 -16.87
N PHE A 299 -16.10 -18.03 -17.51
CA PHE A 299 -15.55 -17.98 -18.88
C PHE A 299 -14.04 -18.18 -18.94
N THR A 300 -13.30 -17.81 -17.89
CA THR A 300 -11.83 -17.74 -17.90
C THR A 300 -11.16 -18.78 -16.99
N GLY A 301 -11.90 -19.49 -16.13
CA GLY A 301 -11.39 -20.56 -15.29
C GLY A 301 -10.33 -20.13 -14.26
N ALA A 302 -10.25 -18.83 -13.94
CA ALA A 302 -9.09 -18.20 -13.32
C ALA A 302 -9.02 -18.25 -11.77
N ALA A 303 -9.92 -18.99 -11.12
CA ALA A 303 -10.28 -18.79 -9.71
C ALA A 303 -9.22 -19.17 -8.65
N HIS A 304 -7.99 -19.59 -9.00
CA HIS A 304 -7.11 -20.29 -8.05
C HIS A 304 -5.82 -19.55 -7.61
N LEU A 305 -5.48 -18.38 -8.14
CA LEU A 305 -4.12 -17.81 -7.95
C LEU A 305 -3.97 -16.61 -6.99
N THR A 306 -5.02 -16.15 -6.31
CA THR A 306 -4.94 -14.94 -5.44
C THR A 306 -5.53 -15.11 -4.04
N LYS A 307 -5.66 -16.34 -3.54
CA LYS A 307 -6.43 -16.64 -2.32
C LYS A 307 -5.72 -16.36 -0.98
N ILE A 308 -4.51 -15.80 -0.98
CA ILE A 308 -3.82 -15.44 0.27
C ILE A 308 -4.24 -14.02 0.66
N ASP A 309 -5.12 -13.93 1.66
CA ASP A 309 -5.50 -12.65 2.25
C ASP A 309 -4.33 -12.06 3.03
N TRP A 310 -3.72 -11.01 2.48
CA TRP A 310 -2.57 -10.33 3.09
C TRP A 310 -2.89 -9.76 4.46
N ILE A 311 -4.16 -9.40 4.73
CA ILE A 311 -4.60 -8.88 6.02
C ILE A 311 -4.41 -9.95 7.09
N GLU A 312 -4.80 -11.19 6.78
CA GLU A 312 -4.60 -12.31 7.70
C GLU A 312 -3.13 -12.66 7.86
N LEU A 313 -2.35 -12.60 6.77
CA LEU A 313 -0.90 -12.83 6.84
C LEU A 313 -0.19 -11.79 7.71
N PHE A 314 -0.60 -10.52 7.61
CA PHE A 314 -0.06 -9.43 8.41
C PHE A 314 -0.53 -9.50 9.87
N THR A 315 -1.78 -9.89 10.11
CA THR A 315 -2.32 -10.19 11.45
C THR A 315 -1.45 -11.24 12.14
N VAL A 316 -1.19 -12.34 11.43
CA VAL A 316 -0.40 -13.46 11.91
C VAL A 316 1.05 -13.04 12.15
N PHE A 317 1.63 -12.23 11.25
CA PHE A 317 2.97 -11.67 11.43
C PHE A 317 3.12 -10.87 12.73
N ILE A 318 2.14 -10.01 13.07
CA ILE A 318 2.16 -9.23 14.30
C ILE A 318 2.16 -10.16 15.52
N VAL A 319 1.25 -11.13 15.54
CA VAL A 319 1.12 -12.09 16.64
C VAL A 319 2.40 -12.91 16.77
N ASP A 320 3.01 -13.29 15.65
CA ASP A 320 4.25 -14.05 15.61
C ASP A 320 5.44 -13.26 16.17
N ILE A 321 5.52 -11.95 15.91
CA ILE A 321 6.52 -11.07 16.54
C ILE A 321 6.33 -11.04 18.06
N LEU A 322 5.11 -10.79 18.54
CA LEU A 322 4.80 -10.73 19.97
C LEU A 322 5.13 -12.04 20.69
N ARG A 323 4.83 -13.16 20.03
CA ARG A 323 5.12 -14.50 20.54
C ARG A 323 6.62 -14.80 20.56
N ALA A 324 7.37 -14.37 19.54
CA ALA A 324 8.81 -14.61 19.51
C ALA A 324 9.54 -13.72 20.53
N GLU A 325 9.10 -12.47 20.74
CA GLU A 325 9.63 -11.59 21.79
C GLU A 325 9.47 -12.21 23.18
N THR A 326 8.29 -12.76 23.46
CA THR A 326 8.01 -13.42 24.74
C THR A 326 8.90 -14.64 24.98
N LYS A 327 9.19 -15.43 23.95
CA LYS A 327 10.14 -16.55 24.04
C LYS A 327 11.57 -16.10 24.31
N VAL A 328 12.02 -15.00 23.71
CA VAL A 328 13.36 -14.45 23.98
C VAL A 328 13.47 -14.00 25.44
N VAL A 329 12.39 -13.47 26.01
CA VAL A 329 12.34 -13.09 27.43
C VAL A 329 12.35 -14.32 28.35
N GLU A 330 11.63 -15.40 28.01
CA GLU A 330 11.66 -16.65 28.77
C GLU A 330 13.02 -17.37 28.69
N ASN A 331 13.68 -17.33 27.54
CA ASN A 331 14.99 -17.95 27.32
C ASN A 331 15.96 -16.96 26.66
N PRO A 332 16.70 -16.16 27.46
CA PRO A 332 17.63 -15.15 26.97
C PRO A 332 18.80 -15.72 26.15
N LYS A 333 19.07 -17.03 26.26
CA LYS A 333 20.13 -17.72 25.50
C LYS A 333 19.63 -18.23 24.15
N SER A 334 18.35 -18.04 23.83
CA SER A 334 17.82 -18.46 22.54
C SER A 334 18.42 -17.61 21.41
N PRO A 335 18.92 -18.21 20.32
CA PRO A 335 19.54 -17.48 19.21
C PRO A 335 18.50 -16.85 18.27
N ILE A 336 17.27 -16.61 18.74
CA ILE A 336 16.12 -16.34 17.89
C ILE A 336 15.88 -14.83 17.82
N GLU A 337 15.97 -14.28 16.63
CA GLU A 337 15.50 -12.91 16.37
C GLU A 337 13.99 -12.92 16.08
N PRO A 338 13.15 -12.17 16.83
CA PRO A 338 11.70 -12.21 16.68
C PRO A 338 11.18 -11.91 15.28
N LEU A 339 11.75 -10.87 14.65
CA LEU A 339 11.41 -10.50 13.27
C LEU A 339 11.78 -11.58 12.27
N GLN A 340 12.96 -12.20 12.46
CA GLN A 340 13.43 -13.26 11.59
C GLN A 340 12.53 -14.50 11.69
N TRP A 341 12.10 -14.85 12.91
CA TRP A 341 11.19 -15.96 13.13
C TRP A 341 9.83 -15.75 12.46
N ALA A 342 9.21 -14.59 12.69
CA ALA A 342 7.92 -14.24 12.08
C ALA A 342 8.00 -14.22 10.54
N ALA A 343 9.11 -13.71 9.99
CA ALA A 343 9.36 -13.73 8.54
C ALA A 343 9.50 -15.16 7.99
N TRP A 344 10.22 -16.05 8.69
CA TRP A 344 10.34 -17.45 8.28
C TRP A 344 9.01 -18.19 8.32
N ARG A 345 8.18 -17.97 9.34
CA ARG A 345 6.86 -18.58 9.44
C ARG A 345 5.95 -18.14 8.28
N ASN A 346 5.92 -16.85 7.97
CA ASN A 346 5.20 -16.33 6.80
C ASN A 346 5.72 -16.88 5.47
N TYR A 347 7.04 -16.97 5.33
CA TYR A 347 7.66 -17.60 4.15
C TYR A 347 7.19 -19.05 3.99
N LEU A 348 7.15 -19.85 5.06
CA LEU A 348 6.68 -21.24 5.03
C LEU A 348 5.19 -21.34 4.67
N ILE A 349 4.35 -20.45 5.21
CA ILE A 349 2.93 -20.38 4.85
C ILE A 349 2.77 -20.18 3.34
N HIS A 350 3.50 -19.23 2.77
CA HIS A 350 3.46 -18.96 1.33
C HIS A 350 4.06 -20.13 0.52
N LYS A 351 5.20 -20.67 0.94
CA LYS A 351 5.91 -21.75 0.24
C LYS A 351 5.09 -23.03 0.14
N PHE A 352 4.30 -23.34 1.17
CA PHE A 352 3.44 -24.51 1.21
C PHE A 352 1.97 -24.22 0.84
N SER A 353 1.68 -23.01 0.36
CA SER A 353 0.32 -22.58 0.00
C SER A 353 -0.70 -22.85 1.12
N LEU A 354 -0.28 -22.66 2.38
CA LEU A 354 -1.14 -22.85 3.55
C LEU A 354 -2.05 -21.64 3.75
N LYS A 355 -3.16 -21.85 4.45
CA LYS A 355 -4.01 -20.73 4.89
C LYS A 355 -3.23 -19.86 5.90
N PRO A 356 -3.38 -18.53 5.89
CA PRO A 356 -2.65 -17.65 6.82
C PRO A 356 -2.83 -18.03 8.29
N LEU A 357 -4.07 -18.33 8.70
CA LEU A 357 -4.42 -18.70 10.08
C LEU A 357 -4.14 -20.18 10.42
N VAL A 358 -3.07 -20.75 9.88
CA VAL A 358 -2.73 -22.17 10.09
C VAL A 358 -2.07 -22.39 11.45
N ASN A 359 -2.41 -23.51 12.10
CA ASN A 359 -1.77 -23.94 13.34
C ASN A 359 -0.33 -24.41 13.08
N ASP A 360 0.55 -24.24 14.08
CA ASP A 360 1.97 -24.58 13.97
C ASP A 360 2.21 -26.05 13.64
N GLU A 361 1.39 -26.97 14.17
CA GLU A 361 1.50 -28.41 13.92
C GLU A 361 1.42 -28.75 12.43
N LYS A 362 0.56 -28.04 11.69
CA LYS A 362 0.39 -28.24 10.25
C LYS A 362 1.57 -27.70 9.47
N ILE A 363 2.19 -26.60 9.92
CA ILE A 363 3.46 -26.13 9.33
C ILE A 363 4.58 -27.16 9.62
N LYS A 364 4.67 -27.67 10.86
CA LYS A 364 5.66 -28.69 11.23
C LYS A 364 5.47 -29.98 10.41
N SER A 365 4.23 -30.42 10.19
CA SER A 365 3.95 -31.60 9.37
C SER A 365 4.30 -31.39 7.89
N SER A 366 4.00 -30.21 7.31
CA SER A 366 4.44 -29.85 5.96
C SER A 366 5.97 -29.77 5.82
N CYS A 367 6.67 -29.26 6.84
CA CYS A 367 8.14 -29.27 6.88
C CYS A 367 8.69 -30.70 6.92
N LYS A 368 8.07 -31.61 7.69
CA LYS A 368 8.46 -33.03 7.75
C LYS A 368 8.23 -33.73 6.40
N SER A 369 7.06 -33.55 5.79
CA SER A 369 6.77 -34.14 4.48
C SER A 369 7.70 -33.62 3.40
N TRP A 370 7.97 -32.30 3.39
CA TRP A 370 8.91 -31.69 2.45
C TRP A 370 10.34 -32.23 2.63
N SER A 371 10.78 -32.42 3.88
CA SER A 371 12.10 -32.99 4.16
C SER A 371 12.23 -34.47 3.79
N GLN A 372 11.13 -35.23 3.77
CA GLN A 372 11.11 -36.62 3.34
C GLN A 372 11.13 -36.76 1.82
N GLN A 373 10.43 -35.87 1.11
CA GLN A 373 10.40 -35.84 -0.35
C GLN A 373 11.71 -35.36 -0.99
N ASN A 374 12.52 -34.58 -0.25
CA ASN A 374 13.79 -34.02 -0.76
C ASN A 374 15.01 -34.51 0.05
N PRO A 375 15.32 -35.82 0.05
CA PRO A 375 16.43 -36.36 0.84
C PRO A 375 17.81 -36.01 0.26
N THR A 376 17.93 -35.81 -1.06
CA THR A 376 19.18 -35.49 -1.77
C THR A 376 19.76 -34.13 -1.35
N ILE A 377 18.90 -33.16 -1.05
CA ILE A 377 19.28 -31.82 -0.55
C ILE A 377 19.86 -31.87 0.88
N LYS A 378 19.72 -33.00 1.60
CA LYS A 378 20.37 -33.19 2.91
C LYS A 378 21.88 -33.36 2.79
N LYS A 379 22.38 -33.93 1.69
CA LYS A 379 23.77 -34.40 1.55
C LYS A 379 24.69 -33.45 0.78
N GLU A 380 24.18 -32.52 -0.04
CA GLU A 380 25.03 -31.61 -0.82
C GLU A 380 25.14 -30.21 -0.20
N ARG A 381 26.39 -29.79 0.07
CA ARG A 381 26.77 -28.38 0.28
C ARG A 381 26.60 -27.54 -1.00
N GLU A 382 26.42 -28.16 -2.16
CA GLU A 382 26.56 -27.56 -3.50
C GLU A 382 25.26 -27.35 -4.30
N SER A 383 24.07 -27.61 -3.75
CA SER A 383 22.86 -27.31 -4.52
C SER A 383 22.76 -25.79 -4.79
N LYS A 384 22.71 -25.40 -6.07
CA LYS A 384 22.54 -24.00 -6.51
C LYS A 384 21.11 -23.47 -6.26
N ASP A 385 20.21 -24.32 -5.75
CA ASP A 385 18.83 -23.95 -5.48
C ASP A 385 18.70 -23.19 -4.14
N PHE A 386 18.76 -21.87 -4.24
CA PHE A 386 18.55 -20.95 -3.12
C PHE A 386 17.18 -21.12 -2.45
N ALA A 387 16.14 -21.51 -3.20
CA ALA A 387 14.80 -21.68 -2.65
C ALA A 387 14.71 -22.90 -1.74
N ALA A 388 15.37 -24.00 -2.11
CA ALA A 388 15.47 -25.18 -1.27
C ALA A 388 16.31 -24.93 -0.01
N LYS A 389 17.43 -24.19 -0.13
CA LYS A 389 18.25 -23.76 1.01
C LYS A 389 17.46 -22.88 1.99
N ALA A 390 16.69 -21.92 1.48
CA ALA A 390 15.83 -21.07 2.28
C ALA A 390 14.74 -21.87 3.00
N THR A 391 14.06 -22.78 2.29
CA THR A 391 13.01 -23.65 2.87
C THR A 391 13.58 -24.53 3.99
N ARG A 392 14.77 -25.11 3.79
CA ARG A 392 15.45 -25.91 4.81
C ARG A 392 15.82 -25.08 6.04
N LYS A 393 16.39 -23.88 5.84
CA LYS A 393 16.73 -22.96 6.93
C LYS A 393 15.47 -22.55 7.71
N ALA A 394 14.40 -22.21 7.01
CA ALA A 394 13.11 -21.85 7.59
C ALA A 394 12.54 -22.99 8.45
N CYS A 395 12.46 -24.21 7.91
CA CYS A 395 11.96 -25.37 8.64
C CYS A 395 12.85 -25.74 9.84
N LYS A 396 14.18 -25.52 9.76
CA LYS A 396 15.08 -25.71 10.90
C LYS A 396 14.79 -24.70 12.01
N VAL A 397 14.79 -23.41 11.68
CA VAL A 397 14.49 -22.32 12.63
C VAL A 397 13.12 -22.51 13.28
N PHE A 398 12.13 -23.00 12.54
CA PHE A 398 10.79 -23.24 13.06
C PHE A 398 10.67 -24.50 13.93
N ASN A 399 11.51 -25.52 13.72
CA ASN A 399 11.51 -26.77 14.48
C ASN A 399 12.39 -26.73 15.73
N ASP A 400 13.42 -25.89 15.76
CA ASP A 400 14.30 -25.68 16.92
C ASP A 400 13.58 -24.90 18.08
N LEU A 401 12.23 -24.86 18.03
CA LEU A 401 11.29 -24.03 18.79
C LEU A 401 10.01 -24.79 19.14
#